data_AF-A0A6G9ZF22-F1
#
_entry.id   AF-A0A6G9ZF22-F1
#
_cell.length_a   1.000
_cell.length_b   1.000
_cell.length_c   1.000
_cell.angle_alpha   90.00
_cell.angle_beta   90.00
_cell.angle_gamma   90.00
#
_symmetry.space_group_name_H-M   'P 1'
#
loop_
_entity.id
_entity.type
_entity.pdbx_description
1 polymer ?
#
loop_
_entity_poly.entity_id
_entity_poly.type
_entity_poly.pdbx_seq_one_letter_code
_entity_poly.pdbx_strand_id
1 'polypeptide(L)'
;MIPIISLIAALTAVAAAAVLLPPRQPRHAPSPALIHPAEDDMDTTMWPTGWPHEAPDHSLSTIEAHLTMQRHKRCRLDTCARKRAAWTVLVAAGHIDPAHTR
;
A
#
# COMPACT_ATOMS: atom_id res chain seq x y z
N MET A 1 -20.72 -17.77 -45.78
CA MET A 1 -19.25 -17.81 -45.84
C MET A 1 -18.72 -16.56 -45.15
N ILE A 2 -18.25 -16.67 -43.90
CA ILE A 2 -17.69 -15.52 -43.18
C ILE A 2 -16.24 -15.33 -43.68
N PRO A 3 -15.84 -14.16 -44.20
CA PRO A 3 -14.50 -13.97 -44.74
C PRO A 3 -13.46 -14.07 -43.61
N ILE A 4 -12.35 -14.76 -43.88
CA ILE A 4 -11.25 -15.05 -42.94
C ILE A 4 -10.74 -13.80 -42.20
N ILE A 5 -10.88 -12.62 -42.82
CA ILE A 5 -10.55 -11.30 -42.26
C ILE A 5 -11.37 -10.99 -40.99
N SER A 6 -12.67 -11.34 -40.97
CA SER A 6 -13.53 -11.15 -39.79
C SER A 6 -13.16 -12.08 -38.62
N LEU A 7 -12.59 -13.24 -38.91
CA LEU A 7 -12.14 -14.19 -37.88
C LEU A 7 -10.90 -13.64 -37.15
N ILE A 8 -9.95 -13.06 -37.89
CA ILE A 8 -8.70 -12.52 -37.34
C ILE A 8 -8.97 -11.26 -36.51
N ALA A 9 -9.85 -10.36 -36.99
CA ALA A 9 -10.21 -9.15 -36.24
C ALA A 9 -10.95 -9.44 -34.93
N ALA A 10 -11.74 -10.52 -34.87
CA ALA A 10 -12.40 -10.94 -33.63
C ALA A 10 -11.40 -11.55 -32.63
N LEU A 11 -10.41 -12.31 -33.10
CA LEU A 11 -9.36 -12.90 -32.27
C LEU A 11 -8.45 -11.85 -31.61
N THR A 12 -8.12 -10.76 -32.30
CA THR A 12 -7.28 -9.69 -31.74
C THR A 12 -8.00 -8.88 -30.66
N ALA A 13 -9.30 -8.63 -30.80
CA ALA A 13 -10.09 -7.89 -29.81
C ALA A 13 -10.19 -8.62 -28.46
N VAL A 14 -10.32 -9.95 -28.47
CA VAL A 14 -10.41 -10.77 -27.25
C VAL A 14 -9.07 -10.81 -26.51
N ALA A 15 -7.94 -10.89 -27.22
CA ALA A 15 -6.61 -10.89 -26.62
C ALA A 15 -6.27 -9.54 -25.95
N ALA A 16 -6.63 -8.42 -26.57
CA ALA A 16 -6.39 -7.09 -26.00
C ALA A 16 -7.19 -6.86 -24.70
N ALA A 17 -8.45 -7.34 -24.63
CA ALA A 17 -9.26 -7.24 -23.42
C ALA A 17 -8.70 -8.05 -22.25
N ALA A 18 -8.04 -9.18 -22.52
CA ALA A 18 -7.40 -10.00 -21.48
C ALA A 18 -6.15 -9.35 -20.86
N VAL A 19 -5.42 -8.53 -21.62
CA VAL A 19 -4.24 -7.80 -21.12
C VAL A 19 -4.63 -6.55 -20.32
N LEU A 20 -5.76 -5.93 -20.65
CA LEU A 20 -6.26 -4.72 -19.98
C LEU A 20 -7.03 -5.02 -18.69
N LEU A 21 -7.38 -6.28 -18.42
CA LEU A 21 -8.05 -6.65 -17.18
C LEU A 21 -7.00 -6.87 -16.07
N PRO A 22 -7.09 -6.14 -14.94
CA PRO A 22 -6.21 -6.41 -13.80
C PRO A 22 -6.43 -7.85 -13.31
N PRO A 23 -5.37 -8.54 -12.83
CA PRO A 23 -5.52 -9.87 -12.27
C PRO A 23 -6.55 -9.81 -11.13
N ARG A 24 -7.57 -10.66 -11.19
CA ARG A 24 -8.51 -10.84 -10.08
C ARG A 24 -7.71 -11.35 -8.88
N GLN A 25 -7.40 -10.45 -7.95
CA GLN A 25 -6.76 -10.83 -6.70
C GLN A 25 -7.77 -11.69 -5.91
N PRO A 26 -7.45 -12.96 -5.60
CA PRO A 26 -8.31 -13.75 -4.76
C PRO A 26 -8.44 -13.04 -3.42
N ARG A 27 -9.69 -12.86 -2.94
CA ARG A 27 -9.92 -12.29 -1.61
C ARG A 27 -9.20 -13.18 -0.61
N HIS A 28 -8.27 -12.61 0.15
CA HIS A 28 -7.72 -13.28 1.31
C HIS A 28 -8.88 -13.53 2.28
N ALA A 29 -9.27 -14.78 2.44
CA ALA A 29 -10.25 -15.15 3.45
C ALA A 29 -9.65 -14.83 4.83
N PRO A 30 -10.39 -14.19 5.75
CA PRO A 30 -9.91 -14.03 7.11
C PRO A 30 -9.64 -15.41 7.71
N SER A 31 -8.42 -15.63 8.20
CA SER A 31 -8.12 -16.84 8.99
C SER A 31 -9.05 -16.86 10.21
N PRO A 32 -9.63 -18.02 10.57
CA PRO A 32 -10.44 -18.12 11.77
C PRO A 32 -9.54 -17.81 12.97
N ALA A 33 -9.85 -16.72 13.67
CA ALA A 33 -9.18 -16.29 14.88
C ALA A 33 -9.41 -17.36 15.96
N LEU A 34 -8.37 -18.14 16.27
CA LEU A 34 -8.33 -18.91 17.50
C LEU A 34 -8.06 -17.92 18.64
N ILE A 35 -8.96 -17.88 19.61
CA ILE A 35 -8.80 -17.10 20.84
C ILE A 35 -7.72 -17.80 21.66
N HIS A 36 -6.54 -17.21 21.74
CA HIS A 36 -5.53 -17.57 22.73
C HIS A 36 -5.75 -16.70 23.98
N PRO A 37 -5.97 -17.28 25.17
CA PRO A 37 -5.92 -16.51 26.39
C PRO A 37 -4.48 -16.00 26.59
N ALA A 38 -4.34 -14.76 27.04
CA ALA A 38 -3.11 -14.17 27.56
C ALA A 38 -2.38 -15.22 28.42
N GLU A 39 -1.06 -15.39 28.39
CA GLU A 39 -0.01 -14.39 28.56
C GLU A 39 1.27 -15.05 28.04
N ASP A 40 1.70 -14.73 26.82
CA ASP A 40 3.03 -15.09 26.33
C ASP A 40 3.78 -13.79 26.10
N ASP A 41 4.89 -13.62 26.80
CA ASP A 41 5.90 -12.61 26.54
C ASP A 41 6.37 -12.77 25.09
N MET A 42 5.72 -12.03 24.18
CA MET A 42 5.98 -12.10 22.76
C MET A 42 7.42 -11.66 22.53
N ASP A 43 8.31 -12.61 22.21
CA ASP A 43 9.71 -12.33 21.89
C ASP A 43 9.82 -11.34 20.73
N THR A 44 9.98 -10.06 21.10
CA THR A 44 10.04 -8.92 20.17
C THR A 44 11.38 -8.85 19.42
N THR A 45 12.34 -9.71 19.76
CA THR A 45 13.65 -9.77 19.11
C THR A 45 13.54 -10.12 17.61
N MET A 46 12.46 -10.81 17.22
CA MET A 46 12.17 -11.16 15.82
C MET A 46 11.21 -10.18 15.13
N TRP A 47 10.73 -9.14 15.82
CA TRP A 47 9.91 -8.12 15.17
C TRP A 47 10.79 -7.27 14.26
N PRO A 48 10.43 -7.09 12.98
CA PRO A 48 11.14 -6.16 12.11
C PRO A 48 11.20 -4.79 12.78
N THR A 49 12.39 -4.20 12.85
CA THR A 49 12.57 -2.81 13.32
C THR A 49 11.64 -1.88 12.52
N GLY A 50 10.80 -1.13 13.23
CA GLY A 50 9.75 -0.30 12.63
C GLY A 50 8.41 -1.02 12.46
N TRP A 51 7.83 -1.49 13.58
CA TRP A 51 6.42 -1.89 13.68
C TRP A 51 5.53 -0.90 12.90
N PRO A 52 4.49 -1.33 12.16
CA PRO A 52 4.04 -0.62 10.95
C PRO A 52 3.54 0.81 11.16
N HIS A 53 3.27 1.23 12.40
CA HIS A 53 2.82 2.58 12.72
C HIS A 53 3.79 3.41 13.56
N GLU A 54 4.87 2.80 14.08
CA GLU A 54 5.88 3.49 14.90
C GLU A 54 6.72 4.45 14.07
N ALA A 55 7.16 5.56 14.68
CA ALA A 55 8.05 6.48 14.01
C ALA A 55 9.36 5.74 13.60
N PRO A 56 9.97 6.09 12.46
CA PRO A 56 11.31 5.59 12.14
C PRO A 56 12.32 6.18 13.14
N ASP A 57 13.31 5.38 13.53
CA ASP A 57 14.40 5.83 14.43
C ASP A 57 15.39 6.80 13.75
N HIS A 58 15.19 7.07 12.46
CA HIS A 58 16.00 7.97 11.64
C HIS A 58 15.11 8.95 10.89
N SER A 59 15.69 10.07 10.47
CA SER A 59 15.02 10.99 9.54
C SER A 59 14.86 10.33 8.17
N LEU A 60 13.64 10.31 7.64
CA LEU A 60 13.40 9.82 6.29
C LEU A 60 14.00 10.78 5.26
N SER A 61 14.56 10.23 4.18
CA SER A 61 14.78 11.00 2.96
C SER A 61 13.44 11.39 2.32
N THR A 62 13.45 12.39 1.44
CA THR A 62 12.25 12.81 0.69
C THR A 62 11.60 11.65 -0.08
N ILE A 63 12.41 10.77 -0.68
CA ILE A 63 11.93 9.62 -1.43
C ILE A 63 11.25 8.61 -0.49
N GLU A 64 11.88 8.28 0.64
CA GLU A 64 11.30 7.38 1.65
C GLU A 64 10.02 7.97 2.25
N ALA A 65 9.97 9.29 2.45
CA ALA A 65 8.77 9.97 2.90
C ALA A 65 7.62 9.83 1.90
N HIS A 66 7.87 9.99 0.59
CA HIS A 66 6.86 9.72 -0.44
C HIS A 66 6.39 8.26 -0.43
N LEU A 67 7.30 7.29 -0.38
CA LEU A 67 6.95 5.86 -0.31
C LEU A 67 6.14 5.53 0.95
N THR A 68 6.49 6.14 2.08
CA THR A 68 5.77 6.01 3.34
C THR A 68 4.35 6.55 3.21
N MET A 69 4.16 7.74 2.63
CA MET A 69 2.83 8.29 2.38
C MET A 69 1.98 7.41 1.45
N GLN A 70 2.60 6.74 0.48
CA GLN A 70 1.92 5.79 -0.42
C GLN A 70 1.48 4.50 0.30
N ARG A 71 2.33 3.93 1.16
CA ARG A 71 2.02 2.73 1.94
C ARG A 71 0.96 3.01 3.01
N HIS A 72 1.02 4.20 3.62
CA HIS A 72 0.13 4.62 4.70
C HIS A 72 -1.03 5.52 4.22
N LYS A 73 -1.49 5.36 2.97
CA LYS A 73 -2.61 6.15 2.42
C LYS A 73 -3.86 6.11 3.31
N ARG A 74 -4.18 4.93 3.85
CA ARG A 74 -5.36 4.70 4.71
C ARG A 74 -5.18 5.11 6.17
N CYS A 75 -3.95 5.33 6.62
CA CYS A 75 -3.69 5.76 7.98
C CYS A 75 -4.09 7.22 8.17
N ARG A 76 -4.58 7.57 9.36
CA ARG A 76 -4.76 8.98 9.72
C ARG A 76 -3.44 9.57 10.20
N LEU A 77 -3.26 10.88 10.00
CA LEU A 77 -2.02 11.58 10.35
C LEU A 77 -1.86 11.76 11.86
N ASP A 78 -2.97 11.87 12.58
CA ASP A 78 -3.07 12.00 14.03
C ASP A 78 -2.78 10.68 14.77
N THR A 79 -3.00 9.52 14.15
CA THR A 79 -2.82 8.22 14.81
C THR A 79 -1.63 7.39 14.32
N CYS A 80 -1.02 7.72 13.18
CA CYS A 80 0.12 6.98 12.64
C CYS A 80 1.41 7.81 12.72
N ALA A 81 2.30 7.46 13.67
CA ALA A 81 3.55 8.18 13.88
C ALA A 81 4.47 8.11 12.66
N ARG A 82 4.52 6.95 11.98
CA ARG A 82 5.25 6.79 10.71
C ARG A 82 4.77 7.72 9.60
N LYS A 83 3.45 7.87 9.44
CA LYS A 83 2.87 8.79 8.44
C LYS A 83 3.16 10.24 8.79
N ARG A 84 3.08 10.58 10.09
CA ARG A 84 3.40 11.93 10.58
C ARG A 84 4.85 12.30 10.31
N ALA A 85 5.80 11.40 10.58
CA ALA A 85 7.21 11.61 10.30
C ALA A 85 7.45 11.90 8.80
N ALA A 86 6.84 11.12 7.91
CA ALA A 86 6.92 11.34 6.47
C ALA A 86 6.28 12.68 6.03
N TRP A 87 5.12 13.02 6.57
CA TRP A 87 4.46 14.30 6.27
C TRP A 87 5.33 15.48 6.68
N THR A 88 5.93 15.45 7.88
CA THR A 88 6.84 16.50 8.36
C THR A 88 8.02 16.72 7.41
N VAL A 89 8.65 15.64 6.92
CA VAL A 89 9.75 15.73 5.95
C VAL A 89 9.28 16.37 4.65
N LEU A 90 8.10 15.99 4.14
CA LEU A 90 7.59 16.54 2.89
C LEU A 90 7.13 18.01 3.01
N VAL A 91 6.64 18.43 4.19
CA VAL A 91 6.37 19.84 4.47
C VAL A 91 7.67 20.64 4.52
N ALA A 92 8.68 20.14 5.24
CA ALA A 92 9.98 20.80 5.33
C ALA A 92 10.67 20.91 3.97
N ALA A 93 10.49 19.92 3.10
CA ALA A 93 10.99 19.93 1.72
C ALA A 93 10.13 20.75 0.74
N GLY A 94 9.00 21.33 1.18
CA GLY A 94 8.11 22.14 0.35
C GLY A 94 7.22 21.35 -0.63
N HIS A 95 7.11 20.03 -0.45
CA HIS A 95 6.25 19.16 -1.28
C HIS A 95 4.81 19.08 -0.79
N ILE A 96 4.55 19.43 0.46
CA ILE A 96 3.21 19.52 1.04
C ILE A 96 3.02 20.91 1.63
N ASP A 97 1.93 21.55 1.25
CA ASP A 97 1.45 22.75 1.93
C ASP A 97 0.44 22.36 3.04
N PRO A 98 0.77 22.59 4.33
CA PRO A 98 -0.12 22.29 5.44
C PRO A 98 -1.42 23.09 5.42
N ALA A 99 -1.46 24.26 4.79
CA ALA A 99 -2.69 25.07 4.68
C ALA A 99 -3.74 24.41 3.76
N HIS A 100 -3.30 23.53 2.86
CA HIS A 100 -4.15 22.91 1.83
C HIS A 100 -4.36 21.40 2.03
N THR A 101 -3.87 20.83 3.14
CA THR A 101 -4.10 19.43 3.51
C THR A 101 -5.12 19.34 4.65
N ARG A 102 -6.41 19.20 4.29
CA ARG A 102 -7.54 19.07 5.23
C ARG A 102 -8.10 17.65 5.27
#